data_AF-A0A7L5BXP0-F1
#
_entry.id   AF-A0A7L5BXP0-F1
#
_cell.length_a   1.000
_cell.length_b   1.000
_cell.length_c   1.000
_cell.angle_alpha   90.00
_cell.angle_beta   90.00
_cell.angle_gamma   90.00
#
_symmetry.space_group_name_H-M   'P 1'
#
loop_
_entity.id
_entity.type
_entity.pdbx_description
1 polymer ?
#
loop_
_entity_poly.entity_id
_entity_poly.type
_entity_poly.pdbx_seq_one_letter_code
_entity_poly.pdbx_strand_id
1 'polypeptide(L)'
;MKGTDVFKSTLLSAALVLGAAACATAHDEDALRMAPPGDPYVQVSDVLPLPAFLPGLGTLFVNPETLPAGPFLSYDHDGKLSATIYMTPLEELQNGTAYDDLAIGAHHVSSVDIYYNAGHPGVEKPHAHVVLFHDDEAKGRLAK
;
A
#
# COMPACT_ATOMS: atom_id res chain seq x y z
N MET A 1 15.25 54.45 51.51
CA MET A 1 14.14 54.30 52.47
C MET A 1 13.10 53.38 51.85
N LYS A 2 12.86 52.23 52.50
CA LYS A 2 11.72 51.28 52.48
C LYS A 2 10.84 51.23 51.20
N GLY A 3 10.60 50.11 50.54
CA GLY A 3 10.75 48.69 50.88
C GLY A 3 9.69 47.93 50.04
N THR A 4 10.08 46.80 49.44
CA THR A 4 9.30 46.01 48.50
C THR A 4 8.32 45.03 49.18
N ASP A 5 7.42 44.50 48.34
CA ASP A 5 6.65 43.25 48.45
C ASP A 5 5.43 43.28 49.41
N VAL A 6 4.27 42.69 49.09
CA VAL A 6 4.08 41.32 48.58
C VAL A 6 2.80 41.17 47.75
N PHE A 7 3.00 40.50 46.62
CA PHE A 7 2.07 39.82 45.71
C PHE A 7 0.90 39.09 46.40
N LYS A 8 -0.34 39.35 45.96
CA LYS A 8 -1.49 38.46 46.14
C LYS A 8 -2.31 38.44 44.86
N SER A 9 -2.20 37.38 44.08
CA SER A 9 -3.24 36.35 44.04
C SER A 9 -3.13 35.57 42.74
N THR A 10 -2.89 34.28 42.93
CA THR A 10 -2.93 33.15 42.02
C THR A 10 -4.12 33.22 41.05
N LEU A 11 -3.83 33.16 39.75
CA LEU A 11 -4.75 32.57 38.77
C LEU A 11 -3.93 31.60 37.91
N LEU A 12 -4.12 30.32 38.25
CA LEU A 12 -3.63 29.16 37.52
C LEU A 12 -4.39 29.10 36.19
N SER A 13 -3.78 29.55 35.10
CA SER A 13 -4.32 29.29 33.75
C SER A 13 -3.99 27.85 33.37
N ALA A 14 -4.96 26.96 33.55
CA ALA A 14 -4.89 25.60 33.03
C ALA A 14 -4.88 25.66 31.49
N ALA A 15 -3.72 25.40 30.89
CA ALA A 15 -3.60 25.19 29.46
C ALA A 15 -4.27 23.85 29.11
N LEU A 16 -5.50 23.91 28.59
CA LEU A 16 -6.17 22.77 28.00
C LEU A 16 -5.49 22.47 26.65
N VAL A 17 -4.50 21.58 26.67
CA VAL A 17 -3.96 20.97 25.46
C VAL A 17 -5.08 20.11 24.87
N LEU A 18 -5.81 20.63 23.89
CA LEU A 18 -6.61 19.80 23.01
C LEU A 18 -5.65 18.90 22.24
N GLY A 19 -5.47 17.68 22.73
CA GLY A 19 -4.94 16.60 21.93
C GLY A 19 -5.90 16.39 20.75
N ALA A 20 -5.54 16.92 19.58
CA ALA A 20 -6.11 16.45 18.34
C ALA A 20 -5.70 14.98 18.22
N ALA A 21 -6.57 14.07 18.66
CA ALA A 21 -6.50 12.69 18.24
C ALA A 21 -6.61 12.72 16.72
N ALA A 22 -5.50 12.47 16.02
CA ALA A 22 -5.53 12.16 14.62
C ALA A 22 -6.42 10.92 14.49
N CYS A 23 -7.64 11.11 14.00
CA CYS A 23 -8.45 10.00 13.54
C CYS A 23 -7.62 9.31 12.44
N ALA A 24 -7.07 8.15 12.75
CA ALA A 24 -6.49 7.27 11.75
C ALA A 24 -7.55 7.07 10.66
N THR A 25 -7.18 7.37 9.42
CA THR A 25 -8.04 7.32 8.24
C THR A 25 -8.41 5.87 7.94
N ALA A 26 -9.46 5.35 8.56
CA ALA A 26 -10.04 4.04 8.25
C ALA A 26 -10.82 4.02 6.90
N HIS A 27 -10.59 4.99 6.02
CA HIS A 27 -11.36 5.21 4.79
C HIS A 27 -10.68 4.66 3.53
N ASP A 28 -9.50 4.04 3.63
CA ASP A 28 -8.74 3.61 2.43
C ASP A 28 -9.12 2.19 1.96
N GLU A 29 -9.37 1.24 2.88
CA GLU A 29 -9.65 -0.16 2.49
C GLU A 29 -10.91 -0.34 1.63
N ASP A 30 -12.02 0.30 2.03
CA ASP A 30 -13.29 0.17 1.31
C ASP A 30 -13.20 0.75 -0.11
N ALA A 31 -12.37 1.78 -0.30
CA ALA A 31 -12.11 2.38 -1.60
C ALA A 31 -11.31 1.44 -2.51
N LEU A 32 -10.35 0.69 -1.95
CA LEU A 32 -9.53 -0.26 -2.71
C LEU A 32 -10.25 -1.58 -3.01
N ARG A 33 -11.37 -1.88 -2.33
CA ARG A 33 -12.05 -3.18 -2.40
C ARG A 33 -12.51 -3.56 -3.81
N MET A 34 -12.86 -2.58 -4.65
CA MET A 34 -13.34 -2.78 -6.00
C MET A 34 -12.55 -1.93 -7.00
N ALA A 35 -12.33 -2.45 -8.20
CA ALA A 35 -11.76 -1.72 -9.31
C ALA A 35 -12.80 -0.79 -9.97
N PRO A 36 -12.36 0.37 -10.53
CA PRO A 36 -11.02 0.92 -10.36
C PRO A 36 -10.83 1.55 -8.96
N PRO A 37 -9.63 1.47 -8.36
CA PRO A 37 -9.33 2.06 -7.06
C PRO A 37 -9.37 3.60 -7.01
N GLY A 38 -9.44 4.28 -8.17
CA GLY A 38 -9.37 5.73 -8.29
C GLY A 38 -7.94 6.28 -8.24
N ASP A 39 -7.80 7.60 -8.24
CA ASP A 39 -6.49 8.27 -8.16
C ASP A 39 -5.76 7.90 -6.85
N PRO A 40 -4.43 7.70 -6.85
CA PRO A 40 -3.49 7.94 -7.94
C PRO A 40 -3.18 6.70 -8.81
N TYR A 41 -3.99 5.65 -8.73
CA TYR A 41 -3.68 4.38 -9.37
C TYR A 41 -4.01 4.40 -10.86
N VAL A 42 -3.10 3.87 -11.68
CA VAL A 42 -3.30 3.65 -13.11
C VAL A 42 -3.32 2.16 -13.42
N GLN A 43 -4.11 1.76 -14.42
CA GLN A 43 -4.11 0.37 -14.88
C GLN A 43 -2.81 0.08 -15.63
N VAL A 44 -2.13 -1.01 -15.27
CA VAL A 44 -0.79 -1.34 -15.82
C VAL A 44 -0.83 -1.56 -17.34
N SER A 45 -1.91 -2.14 -17.86
CA SER A 45 -2.09 -2.36 -19.31
C SER A 45 -2.27 -1.09 -20.13
N ASP A 46 -2.59 0.04 -19.49
CA ASP A 46 -2.75 1.32 -20.20
C ASP A 46 -1.38 1.98 -20.48
N VAL A 47 -0.35 1.56 -19.74
CA VAL A 47 1.00 2.13 -19.79
C VAL A 47 2.07 1.14 -20.28
N LEU A 48 1.74 -0.15 -20.36
CA LEU A 48 2.62 -1.22 -20.84
C LEU A 48 1.90 -2.10 -21.86
N PRO A 49 2.61 -2.70 -22.84
CA PRO A 49 2.02 -3.61 -23.84
C PRO A 49 1.70 -4.97 -23.23
N LEU A 50 0.77 -5.00 -22.28
CA LEU A 50 0.29 -6.17 -21.56
C LEU A 50 -1.23 -6.30 -21.72
N PRO A 51 -1.79 -7.52 -21.65
CA PRO A 51 -3.24 -7.68 -21.59
C PRO A 51 -3.79 -7.03 -20.31
N ALA A 52 -5.05 -6.59 -20.37
CA ALA A 52 -5.72 -5.98 -19.20
C ALA A 52 -5.79 -6.94 -18.01
N PHE A 53 -5.99 -8.24 -18.27
CA PHE A 53 -6.01 -9.28 -17.25
C PHE A 53 -4.89 -10.30 -17.51
N LEU A 54 -4.15 -10.64 -16.46
CA LEU A 54 -3.06 -11.60 -16.48
C LEU A 54 -3.42 -12.83 -15.63
N PRO A 55 -3.53 -14.05 -16.21
CA PRO A 55 -3.79 -15.26 -15.42
C PRO A 55 -2.76 -15.44 -14.30
N GLY A 56 -3.25 -15.58 -13.07
CA GLY A 56 -2.48 -15.65 -11.83
C GLY A 56 -2.17 -14.29 -11.17
N LEU A 57 -2.36 -13.16 -11.86
CA LEU A 57 -2.09 -11.81 -11.36
C LEU A 57 -3.29 -10.87 -11.43
N GLY A 58 -4.29 -11.14 -12.25
CA GLY A 58 -5.50 -10.32 -12.38
C GLY A 58 -5.33 -9.08 -13.25
N THR A 59 -6.27 -8.16 -13.10
CA THR A 59 -6.16 -6.79 -13.60
C THR A 59 -5.36 -5.97 -12.61
N LEU A 60 -4.22 -5.43 -13.04
CA LEU A 60 -3.27 -4.76 -12.17
C LEU A 60 -3.41 -3.24 -12.23
N PHE A 61 -3.41 -2.63 -11.05
CA PHE A 61 -3.31 -1.18 -10.86
C PHE A 61 -2.12 -0.83 -9.97
N VAL A 62 -1.48 0.30 -10.21
CA VAL A 62 -0.33 0.77 -9.42
C VAL A 62 -0.30 2.29 -9.37
N ASN A 63 0.16 2.86 -8.27
CA ASN A 63 0.58 4.26 -8.24
C ASN A 63 1.95 4.36 -8.92
N PRO A 64 2.11 5.09 -10.04
CA PRO A 64 3.40 5.21 -10.73
C PRO A 64 4.54 5.72 -9.84
N GLU A 65 4.23 6.50 -8.81
CA GLU A 65 5.22 7.06 -7.87
C GLU A 65 5.83 6.01 -6.93
N THR A 66 5.21 4.82 -6.82
CA THR A 66 5.69 3.75 -5.93
C THR A 66 6.44 2.63 -6.65
N LEU A 67 6.68 2.81 -7.96
CA LEU A 67 7.51 1.90 -8.74
C LEU A 67 8.99 1.97 -8.32
N PRO A 68 9.74 0.86 -8.38
CA PRO A 68 9.33 -0.44 -8.92
C PRO A 68 8.58 -1.35 -7.93
N ALA A 69 8.57 -1.02 -6.63
CA ALA A 69 8.12 -1.93 -5.58
C ALA A 69 6.60 -2.13 -5.52
N GLY A 70 5.81 -1.08 -5.78
CA GLY A 70 4.35 -1.11 -5.64
C GLY A 70 3.86 -0.53 -4.30
N PRO A 71 2.69 -0.96 -3.79
CA PRO A 71 1.96 -2.16 -4.17
C PRO A 71 1.31 -2.08 -5.55
N PHE A 72 1.25 -3.23 -6.21
CA PHE A 72 0.32 -3.48 -7.31
C PHE A 72 -0.96 -4.07 -6.72
N LEU A 73 -2.10 -3.46 -7.01
CA LEU A 73 -3.42 -3.93 -6.64
C LEU A 73 -3.92 -4.89 -7.72
N SER A 74 -4.26 -6.11 -7.31
CA SER A 74 -4.66 -7.20 -8.18
C SER A 74 -6.15 -7.50 -8.02
N TYR A 75 -6.90 -7.26 -9.09
CA TYR A 75 -8.34 -7.47 -9.14
C TYR A 75 -8.70 -8.67 -10.00
N ASP A 76 -9.73 -9.41 -9.59
CA ASP A 76 -10.30 -10.48 -10.40
C ASP A 76 -11.20 -9.94 -11.53
N HIS A 77 -11.82 -10.84 -12.31
CA HIS A 77 -12.74 -10.48 -13.39
C HIS A 77 -13.98 -9.72 -12.94
N ASP A 78 -14.41 -9.90 -11.69
CA ASP A 78 -15.54 -9.16 -11.11
C ASP A 78 -15.09 -7.81 -10.53
N GLY A 79 -13.80 -7.48 -10.66
CA GLY A 79 -13.20 -6.27 -10.16
C GLY A 79 -13.01 -6.27 -8.65
N LYS A 80 -13.05 -7.41 -7.97
CA LYS A 80 -12.82 -7.50 -6.52
C LYS A 80 -11.33 -7.63 -6.23
N LEU A 81 -10.84 -6.84 -5.27
CA LEU A 81 -9.45 -6.89 -4.82
C LEU A 81 -9.17 -8.29 -4.26
N SER A 82 -8.26 -8.99 -4.93
CA SER A 82 -7.93 -10.38 -4.64
C SER A 82 -6.51 -10.53 -4.09
N ALA A 83 -5.58 -9.69 -4.53
CA ALA A 83 -4.24 -9.65 -3.95
C ALA A 83 -3.61 -8.24 -3.94
N THR A 84 -2.62 -8.07 -3.07
CA THR A 84 -1.65 -6.98 -3.09
C THR A 84 -0.28 -7.58 -3.40
N ILE A 85 0.41 -7.05 -4.42
CA ILE A 85 1.67 -7.62 -4.91
C ILE A 85 2.78 -6.57 -4.79
N TYR A 86 3.89 -6.96 -4.17
CA TYR A 86 5.12 -6.17 -4.20
C TYR A 86 6.15 -6.83 -5.10
N MET A 87 6.88 -6.01 -5.86
CA MET A 87 7.90 -6.45 -6.80
C MET A 87 9.25 -5.89 -6.37
N THR A 88 10.03 -6.65 -5.61
CA THR A 88 11.32 -6.18 -5.07
C THR A 88 12.49 -6.69 -5.92
N PRO A 89 13.20 -5.83 -6.69
CA PRO A 89 14.40 -6.21 -7.41
C PRO A 89 15.44 -6.92 -6.53
N LEU A 90 15.87 -8.10 -6.97
CA LEU A 90 16.82 -8.90 -6.19
C LEU A 90 18.18 -8.23 -6.09
N GLU A 91 18.60 -7.53 -7.14
CA GLU A 91 19.86 -6.77 -7.16
C GLU A 91 19.84 -5.65 -6.11
N GLU A 92 18.73 -4.92 -5.96
CA GLU A 92 18.63 -3.85 -4.96
C GLU A 92 18.65 -4.40 -3.53
N LEU A 93 17.92 -5.49 -3.28
CA LEU A 93 17.97 -6.19 -1.99
C LEU A 93 19.39 -6.68 -1.66
N GLN A 94 20.09 -7.28 -2.63
CA GLN A 94 21.48 -7.72 -2.47
C GLN A 94 22.44 -6.57 -2.16
N ASN A 95 22.16 -5.38 -2.68
CA ASN A 95 22.92 -4.16 -2.44
C ASN A 95 22.53 -3.45 -1.13
N GLY A 96 21.63 -4.03 -0.34
CA GLY A 96 21.24 -3.52 0.98
C GLY A 96 20.11 -2.50 0.95
N THR A 97 19.42 -2.32 -0.18
CA THR A 97 18.17 -1.54 -0.23
C THR A 97 17.13 -2.21 0.66
N ALA A 98 16.53 -1.43 1.55
CA ALA A 98 15.35 -1.82 2.30
C ALA A 98 14.10 -1.18 1.65
N TYR A 99 13.02 -1.95 1.56
CA TYR A 99 11.71 -1.44 1.14
C TYR A 99 10.81 -1.39 2.37
N ASP A 100 10.94 -0.30 3.12
CA ASP A 100 10.20 -0.06 4.36
C ASP A 100 8.93 0.73 4.09
N ASP A 101 7.95 0.60 4.98
CA ASP A 101 6.72 1.41 5.01
C ASP A 101 5.94 1.43 3.67
N LEU A 102 6.00 0.34 2.90
CA LEU A 102 5.21 0.21 1.68
C LEU A 102 3.71 0.27 2.01
N ALA A 103 2.96 0.98 1.17
CA ALA A 103 1.50 1.03 1.28
C ALA A 103 0.91 -0.38 1.16
N ILE A 104 -0.19 -0.63 1.87
CA ILE A 104 -0.89 -1.91 1.88
C ILE A 104 -2.24 -1.79 1.17
N GLY A 105 -2.72 -2.89 0.58
CA GLY A 105 -4.10 -3.00 0.12
C GLY A 105 -5.04 -3.35 1.28
N ALA A 106 -5.86 -4.39 1.13
CA ALA A 106 -6.71 -4.83 2.22
C ALA A 106 -5.90 -5.45 3.38
N HIS A 107 -6.30 -5.17 4.61
CA HIS A 107 -5.69 -5.58 5.85
C HIS A 107 -5.89 -7.08 6.13
N HIS A 108 -6.98 -7.67 5.65
CA HIS A 108 -7.20 -9.11 5.77
C HIS A 108 -6.36 -9.85 4.71
N VAL A 109 -5.50 -10.76 5.17
CA VAL A 109 -4.66 -11.61 4.31
C VAL A 109 -4.87 -13.06 4.73
N SER A 110 -5.30 -13.90 3.78
CA SER A 110 -5.49 -15.34 3.98
C SER A 110 -4.20 -16.13 3.83
N SER A 111 -3.35 -15.72 2.88
CA SER A 111 -2.10 -16.40 2.57
C SER A 111 -1.11 -15.46 1.87
N VAL A 112 0.17 -15.82 1.94
CA VAL A 112 1.25 -15.10 1.25
C VAL A 112 2.06 -16.09 0.41
N ASP A 113 2.30 -15.73 -0.85
CA ASP A 113 3.26 -16.42 -1.71
C ASP A 113 4.47 -15.52 -1.98
N ILE A 114 5.66 -16.10 -1.98
CA ILE A 114 6.89 -15.41 -2.38
C ILE A 114 7.59 -16.24 -3.43
N TYR A 115 7.83 -15.68 -4.60
CA TYR A 115 8.48 -16.40 -5.70
C TYR A 115 9.34 -15.50 -6.57
N TYR A 116 10.33 -16.14 -7.20
CA TYR A 116 11.21 -15.51 -8.17
C TYR A 116 10.48 -15.23 -9.49
N ASN A 117 10.68 -14.04 -10.03
CA ASN A 117 10.37 -13.68 -11.40
C ASN A 117 11.67 -13.28 -12.12
N ALA A 118 11.87 -13.81 -13.33
CA ALA A 118 13.07 -13.53 -14.12
C ALA A 118 13.12 -12.11 -14.70
N GLY A 119 12.01 -11.38 -14.65
CA GLY A 119 11.81 -10.13 -15.36
C GLY A 119 10.89 -10.30 -16.57
N HIS A 120 10.23 -9.22 -16.97
CA HIS A 120 9.34 -9.17 -18.13
C HIS A 120 9.30 -7.73 -18.68
N PRO A 121 8.75 -7.49 -19.89
CA PRO A 121 8.56 -6.12 -20.38
C PRO A 121 7.86 -5.25 -19.33
N GLY A 122 8.47 -4.11 -18.99
CA GLY A 122 8.03 -3.21 -17.93
C GLY A 122 8.78 -3.33 -16.60
N VAL A 123 9.24 -4.54 -16.22
CA VAL A 123 10.09 -4.77 -15.04
C VAL A 123 11.13 -5.84 -15.40
N GLU A 124 12.20 -5.41 -16.05
CA GLU A 124 13.10 -6.31 -16.78
C GLU A 124 14.08 -7.10 -15.90
N LYS A 125 14.45 -6.55 -14.73
CA LYS A 125 15.42 -7.18 -13.84
C LYS A 125 14.75 -8.30 -13.03
N PRO A 126 15.48 -9.37 -12.65
CA PRO A 126 14.98 -10.35 -11.72
C PRO A 126 14.51 -9.73 -10.39
N HIS A 127 13.34 -10.13 -9.94
CA HIS A 127 12.68 -9.59 -8.76
C HIS A 127 11.90 -10.69 -8.04
N ALA A 128 11.64 -10.51 -6.75
CA ALA A 128 10.69 -11.34 -6.03
C ALA A 128 9.29 -10.73 -6.14
N HIS A 129 8.29 -11.56 -6.42
CA HIS A 129 6.90 -11.24 -6.14
C HIS A 129 6.61 -11.63 -4.70
N VAL A 130 6.15 -10.67 -3.90
CA VAL A 130 5.58 -10.92 -2.57
C VAL A 130 4.08 -10.66 -2.70
N VAL A 131 3.28 -11.73 -2.73
CA VAL A 131 1.85 -11.69 -3.04
C VAL A 131 1.03 -11.98 -1.80
N LEU A 132 0.26 -10.99 -1.34
CA LEU A 132 -0.66 -11.09 -0.21
C LEU A 132 -2.06 -11.31 -0.76
N PHE A 133 -2.65 -12.48 -0.54
CA PHE A 133 -4.01 -12.80 -0.98
C PHE A 133 -5.04 -12.43 0.08
N HIS A 134 -6.16 -11.83 -0.31
CA HIS A 134 -7.09 -11.21 0.65
C HIS A 134 -8.28 -12.09 1.08
N ASP A 135 -8.46 -13.26 0.48
CA ASP A 135 -9.37 -14.32 0.92
C ASP A 135 -8.96 -15.70 0.38
N ASP A 136 -9.62 -16.77 0.82
CA ASP A 136 -9.26 -18.16 0.46
C ASP A 136 -9.50 -18.50 -1.02
N GLU A 137 -10.42 -17.79 -1.66
CA GLU A 137 -10.81 -18.01 -3.05
C GLU A 137 -9.99 -17.17 -4.04
N ALA A 138 -9.25 -16.17 -3.56
CA ALA A 138 -8.52 -15.20 -4.36
C ALA A 138 -7.63 -15.85 -5.43
N LYS A 139 -6.83 -16.86 -5.05
CA LYS A 139 -5.98 -17.61 -6.01
C LYS A 139 -6.80 -18.23 -7.14
N GLY A 140 -7.95 -18.82 -6.79
CA GLY A 140 -8.85 -19.46 -7.76
C GLY A 140 -9.51 -18.46 -8.71
N ARG A 141 -9.84 -17.26 -8.22
CA ARG A 141 -10.40 -16.17 -9.04
C ARG A 141 -9.36 -15.55 -9.97
N LEU A 142 -8.10 -15.44 -9.53
CA LEU A 142 -7.00 -14.90 -10.33
C LEU A 142 -6.48 -15.87 -11.40
N ALA A 143 -6.61 -17.18 -11.19
CA ALA A 143 -6.05 -18.20 -12.09
C ALA A 143 -6.75 -18.33 -13.45
N LYS A 144 -7.96 -17.79 -13.60
CA LYS A 144 -8.84 -18.01 -14.76
C LYS A 144 -8.85 -16.82 -15.70
#